data_AF-A0A9D5F6Z1-F1
#
_entry.id   AF-A0A9D5F6Z1-F1
#
_cell.length_a   1.000
_cell.length_b   1.000
_cell.length_c   1.000
_cell.angle_alpha   90.00
_cell.angle_beta   90.00
_cell.angle_gamma   90.00
#
_symmetry.space_group_name_H-M   'P 1'
#
loop_
_entity.id
_entity.type
_entity.pdbx_description
1 polymer ?
#
loop_
_entity_poly.entity_id
_entity_poly.type
_entity_poly.pdbx_seq_one_letter_code
_entity_poly.pdbx_strand_id
1 'polypeptide(L)'
;MVRIIDRSVNSVRIQTNPDRTKEAQESAPEAPTRRRMGVVERERQILDGAIQFFSVHGFNGQLRDLAKSIGVTHALLYHYFPTKQALVDRVYLEVFEGRWRAEWDALLDNPDTPVEDKLTAFYWEYVTITLSQEFVRILVFSGLTDHTITDRFFAMLRVRLFPRLIRETRR
;
A
#
# COMPACT_ATOMS: atom_id res chain seq x y z
N MET A 1 30.93 13.49 -9.49
CA MET A 1 31.92 14.45 -8.96
C MET A 1 31.16 15.75 -8.77
N VAL A 2 30.75 16.14 -7.56
CA VAL A 2 31.58 16.69 -6.49
C VAL A 2 30.86 16.49 -5.14
N ARG A 3 31.58 15.90 -4.17
CA ARG A 3 31.29 15.98 -2.73
C ARG A 3 31.84 17.32 -2.24
N ILE A 4 31.07 18.08 -1.46
CA ILE A 4 31.62 19.14 -0.62
C ILE A 4 31.33 18.75 0.82
N ILE A 5 32.35 18.15 1.43
CA ILE A 5 32.55 18.11 2.87
C ILE A 5 33.24 19.43 3.20
N ASP A 6 32.71 20.21 4.13
CA ASP A 6 33.56 21.10 4.91
C ASP A 6 33.45 20.76 6.39
N ARG A 7 34.59 20.31 6.90
CA ARG A 7 34.92 20.14 8.30
C ARG A 7 35.48 21.49 8.75
N SER A 8 34.82 22.14 9.69
CA SER A 8 35.51 23.09 10.56
C SER A 8 35.02 22.89 11.99
N VAL A 9 35.80 22.15 12.78
CA VAL A 9 36.88 22.61 13.66
C VAL A 9 36.32 22.80 15.07
N ASN A 10 36.49 21.70 15.80
CA ASN A 10 36.44 21.60 17.24
C ASN A 10 37.42 22.62 17.84
N SER A 11 36.94 23.62 18.57
CA SER A 11 37.77 24.45 19.46
C SER A 11 37.12 24.50 20.83
N VAL A 12 37.30 23.41 21.59
CA VAL A 12 36.95 23.33 23.01
C VAL A 12 37.87 24.25 23.80
N ARG A 13 37.32 25.31 24.40
CA ARG A 13 37.95 26.02 25.52
C ARG A 13 37.42 25.46 26.83
N ILE A 14 38.33 24.94 27.64
CA ILE A 14 38.08 24.54 29.03
C ILE A 14 37.89 25.82 29.86
N GLN A 15 36.74 25.94 30.53
CA GLN A 15 36.56 26.88 31.63
C GLN A 15 36.04 26.12 32.84
N THR A 16 36.79 26.26 33.93
CA THR A 16 36.57 25.67 35.25
C THR A 16 35.41 26.35 35.97
N ASN A 17 34.56 25.54 36.61
CA ASN A 17 33.40 25.95 37.38
C ASN A 17 33.79 26.49 38.77
N PRO A 18 33.16 27.55 39.30
CA PRO A 18 32.95 27.71 40.72
C PRO A 18 31.51 27.35 41.10
N ASP A 19 31.41 26.49 42.10
CA ASP A 19 30.18 26.07 42.76
C ASP A 19 29.50 27.24 43.48
N ARG A 20 28.18 27.43 43.25
CA ARG A 20 27.20 27.93 44.24
C ARG A 20 25.77 28.00 43.67
N THR A 21 24.96 27.05 44.13
CA THR A 21 23.63 27.24 44.73
C THR A 21 22.50 27.85 43.89
N LYS A 22 21.55 26.96 43.54
CA LYS A 22 20.09 27.15 43.37
C LYS A 22 19.62 28.30 42.47
N GLU A 23 19.00 27.96 41.34
CA GLU A 23 17.68 28.47 40.95
C GLU A 23 17.16 27.79 39.66
N ALA A 24 15.83 27.63 39.62
CA ALA A 24 14.97 27.27 38.48
C ALA A 24 15.07 25.85 37.89
N GLN A 25 14.04 25.05 38.20
CA GLN A 25 13.64 23.87 37.43
C GLN A 25 13.40 24.27 35.97
N GLU A 26 14.33 23.92 35.10
CA GLU A 26 14.16 23.99 33.66
C GLU A 26 13.22 22.85 33.25
N SER A 27 11.99 23.22 32.88
CA SER A 27 10.96 22.32 32.38
C SER A 27 11.46 21.51 31.20
N ALA A 28 11.45 20.18 31.32
CA ALA A 28 11.72 19.27 30.23
C ALA A 28 10.85 19.61 28.99
N PRO A 29 11.37 19.44 27.77
CA PRO A 29 10.60 19.72 26.56
C PRO A 29 9.35 18.83 26.52
N GLU A 30 8.21 19.50 26.43
CA GLU A 30 6.88 18.89 26.38
C GLU A 30 6.82 17.91 25.19
N ALA A 31 6.55 16.63 25.48
CA ALA A 31 6.44 15.60 24.46
C ALA A 31 5.41 16.05 23.40
N PRO A 32 5.67 15.85 22.09
CA PRO A 32 4.77 16.33 21.05
C PRO A 32 3.38 15.75 21.29
N THR A 33 2.40 16.64 21.45
CA THR A 33 1.00 16.28 21.67
C THR A 33 0.58 15.38 20.52
N ARG A 34 0.32 14.10 20.81
CA ARG A 34 0.02 13.10 19.78
C ARG A 34 -1.27 13.51 19.07
N ARG A 35 -1.13 14.18 17.92
CA ARG A 35 -2.26 14.64 17.10
C ARG A 35 -3.17 13.45 16.82
N ARG A 36 -4.45 13.59 17.17
CA ARG A 36 -5.47 12.57 16.89
C ARG A 36 -5.58 12.43 15.37
N MET A 37 -5.24 11.25 14.84
CA MET A 37 -5.40 10.98 13.41
C MET A 37 -6.86 11.10 13.00
N GLY A 38 -7.10 11.62 11.80
CA GLY A 38 -8.44 11.72 11.23
C GLY A 38 -9.04 10.35 10.92
N VAL A 39 -10.36 10.29 10.71
CA VAL A 39 -11.07 9.04 10.37
C VAL A 39 -10.52 8.42 9.09
N VAL A 40 -10.38 9.21 8.02
CA VAL A 40 -9.87 8.76 6.72
C VAL A 40 -8.42 8.27 6.83
N GLU A 41 -7.57 9.00 7.55
CA GLU A 41 -6.17 8.63 7.79
C GLU A 41 -6.07 7.30 8.56
N ARG A 42 -6.98 7.09 9.53
CA ARG A 42 -7.04 5.85 10.29
C ARG A 42 -7.50 4.67 9.45
N GLU A 43 -8.55 4.84 8.66
CA GLU A 43 -9.03 3.82 7.73
C GLU A 43 -7.91 3.42 6.77
N ARG A 44 -7.21 4.42 6.19
CA ARG A 44 -6.08 4.19 5.30
C ARG A 44 -4.95 3.42 5.97
N GLN A 45 -4.58 3.80 7.21
CA GLN A 45 -3.57 3.08 7.98
C GLN A 45 -3.93 1.60 8.16
N ILE A 46 -5.19 1.30 8.47
CA ILE A 46 -5.65 -0.07 8.67
C ILE A 46 -5.61 -0.84 7.34
N LEU A 47 -6.06 -0.22 6.25
CA LEU A 47 -6.06 -0.83 4.92
C LEU A 47 -4.63 -1.14 4.43
N ASP A 48 -3.70 -0.19 4.55
CA ASP A 48 -2.30 -0.39 4.18
C ASP A 48 -1.67 -1.54 4.97
N GLY A 49 -1.92 -1.58 6.29
CA GLY A 49 -1.46 -2.67 7.13
C GLY A 49 -2.07 -4.02 6.75
N ALA A 50 -3.34 -4.06 6.34
CA ALA A 50 -4.01 -5.27 5.88
C ALA A 50 -3.45 -5.78 4.55
N ILE A 51 -3.17 -4.89 3.60
CA ILE A 51 -2.53 -5.24 2.33
C ILE A 51 -1.18 -5.90 2.60
N GLN A 52 -0.35 -5.28 3.45
CA GLN A 52 0.96 -5.83 3.81
C GLN A 52 0.81 -7.18 4.51
N PHE A 53 -0.05 -7.28 5.52
CA PHE A 53 -0.26 -8.51 6.28
C PHE A 53 -0.75 -9.67 5.40
N PHE A 54 -1.75 -9.45 4.55
CA PHE A 54 -2.25 -10.50 3.66
C PHE A 54 -1.24 -10.87 2.58
N SER A 55 -0.41 -9.92 2.13
CA SER A 55 0.69 -10.23 1.22
C SER A 55 1.75 -11.12 1.87
N VAL A 56 1.94 -11.06 3.20
CA VAL A 56 2.97 -11.85 3.89
C VAL A 56 2.41 -13.19 4.38
N HIS A 57 1.23 -13.17 5.00
CA HIS A 57 0.66 -14.29 5.75
C HIS A 57 -0.51 -14.99 5.04
N GLY A 58 -0.94 -14.47 3.89
CA GLY A 58 -2.16 -14.93 3.22
C GLY A 58 -3.43 -14.67 4.04
N PHE A 59 -4.51 -15.36 3.67
CA PHE A 59 -5.84 -15.13 4.25
C PHE A 59 -6.16 -16.01 5.46
N ASN A 60 -5.27 -16.91 5.88
CA ASN A 60 -5.52 -17.75 7.06
C ASN A 60 -5.18 -17.05 8.39
N GLY A 61 -4.47 -15.93 8.34
CA GLY A 61 -4.11 -15.16 9.53
C GLY A 61 -5.33 -14.64 10.31
N GLN A 62 -5.17 -14.53 11.63
CA GLN A 62 -6.19 -13.98 12.52
C GLN A 62 -6.13 -12.44 12.49
N LEU A 63 -7.29 -11.77 12.42
CA LEU A 63 -7.38 -10.30 12.45
C LEU A 63 -6.81 -9.68 13.74
N ARG A 64 -6.70 -10.48 14.81
CA ARG A 64 -6.06 -10.05 16.05
C ARG A 64 -4.57 -9.80 15.87
N ASP A 65 -3.90 -10.62 15.07
CA ASP A 65 -2.46 -10.47 14.80
C ASP A 65 -2.21 -9.31 13.84
N LEU A 66 -3.11 -9.10 12.87
CA LEU A 66 -3.15 -7.90 12.05
C LEU A 66 -3.28 -6.61 12.91
N ALA A 67 -4.23 -6.59 13.83
CA ALA A 67 -4.43 -5.41 14.70
C ALA A 67 -3.17 -5.09 15.50
N LYS A 68 -2.51 -6.13 16.06
CA LYS A 68 -1.23 -6.00 16.75
C LYS A 68 -0.13 -5.47 15.84
N SER A 69 0.00 -5.98 14.60
CA SER A 69 1.06 -5.55 13.68
C SER A 69 0.92 -4.10 13.23
N ILE A 70 -0.30 -3.56 13.18
CA ILE A 70 -0.57 -2.16 12.84
C ILE A 70 -0.52 -1.24 14.08
N GLY A 71 -0.54 -1.81 15.29
CA GLY A 71 -0.59 -1.06 16.54
C GLY A 71 -1.96 -0.44 16.82
N VAL A 72 -3.04 -1.13 16.42
CA VAL A 72 -4.43 -0.75 16.71
C VAL A 72 -5.11 -1.81 17.57
N THR A 73 -6.19 -1.42 18.27
CA THR A 73 -6.99 -2.40 19.01
C THR A 73 -7.84 -3.23 18.04
N HIS A 74 -8.14 -4.47 18.41
CA HIS A 74 -9.03 -5.33 17.63
C HIS A 74 -10.44 -4.74 17.47
N ALA A 75 -10.94 -4.08 18.52
CA ALA A 75 -12.20 -3.34 18.48
C ALA A 75 -12.17 -2.16 17.50
N LEU A 76 -11.05 -1.41 17.44
CA LEU A 76 -10.90 -0.32 16.47
C LEU A 76 -10.86 -0.85 15.03
N LEU A 77 -10.16 -1.97 14.79
CA LEU A 77 -10.15 -2.60 13.48
C LEU A 77 -11.58 -2.97 13.04
N TYR A 78 -12.36 -3.60 13.92
CA TYR A 78 -13.75 -3.97 13.62
C TYR A 78 -14.69 -2.77 13.49
N HIS A 79 -14.39 -1.64 14.11
CA HIS A 79 -15.15 -0.42 13.90
C HIS A 79 -15.09 0.06 12.45
N TYR A 80 -13.91 -0.01 11.81
CA TYR A 80 -13.74 0.37 10.40
C TYR A 80 -14.12 -0.77 9.43
N PHE A 81 -13.80 -2.01 9.80
CA PHE A 81 -14.05 -3.19 8.98
C PHE A 81 -14.81 -4.24 9.81
N PRO A 82 -16.16 -4.18 9.83
CA PRO A 82 -17.00 -5.00 10.72
C PRO A 82 -16.81 -6.50 10.56
N THR A 83 -16.31 -6.96 9.41
CA THR A 83 -15.99 -8.35 9.17
C THR A 83 -14.63 -8.49 8.47
N LYS A 84 -14.03 -9.68 8.58
CA LYS A 84 -12.84 -10.02 7.78
C LYS A 84 -13.12 -9.88 6.29
N GLN A 85 -14.31 -10.30 5.85
CA GLN A 85 -14.72 -10.19 4.46
C GLN A 85 -14.76 -8.73 3.99
N ALA A 86 -15.31 -7.81 4.79
CA ALA A 86 -15.33 -6.38 4.44
C ALA A 86 -13.92 -5.80 4.25
N LEU A 87 -12.96 -6.24 5.08
CA LEU A 87 -11.55 -5.86 4.92
C LEU A 87 -10.94 -6.46 3.65
N VAL A 88 -11.17 -7.75 3.38
CA VAL A 88 -10.72 -8.42 2.15
C VAL A 88 -11.31 -7.76 0.90
N ASP A 89 -12.58 -7.38 0.94
CA ASP A 89 -13.26 -6.67 -0.14
C ASP A 89 -12.61 -5.32 -0.42
N ARG A 90 -12.29 -4.55 0.63
CA ARG A 90 -11.56 -3.30 0.42
C ARG A 90 -10.13 -3.52 -0.07
N VAL A 91 -9.43 -4.54 0.39
CA VAL A 91 -8.11 -4.91 -0.17
C VAL A 91 -8.23 -5.26 -1.66
N TYR A 92 -9.23 -6.03 -2.06
CA TYR A 92 -9.48 -6.37 -3.47
C TYR A 92 -9.67 -5.10 -4.31
N LEU A 93 -10.56 -4.23 -3.86
CA LEU A 93 -10.87 -2.99 -4.56
C LEU A 93 -9.64 -2.06 -4.65
N GLU A 94 -8.77 -2.05 -3.64
CA GLU A 94 -7.56 -1.21 -3.63
C GLU A 94 -6.43 -1.77 -4.51
N VAL A 95 -6.19 -3.08 -4.45
CA VAL A 95 -5.01 -3.70 -5.06
C VAL A 95 -5.29 -4.14 -6.50
N PHE A 96 -6.53 -4.49 -6.83
CA PHE A 96 -6.89 -5.07 -8.12
C PHE A 96 -7.77 -4.13 -8.94
N GLU A 97 -8.97 -3.83 -8.46
CA GLU A 97 -9.95 -3.08 -9.25
C GLU A 97 -9.56 -1.60 -9.41
N GLY A 98 -9.14 -0.95 -8.33
CA GLY A 98 -8.78 0.47 -8.32
C GLY A 98 -7.47 0.80 -9.05
N ARG A 99 -6.65 -0.21 -9.35
CA ARG A 99 -5.46 -0.05 -10.20
C ARG A 99 -5.77 -0.19 -11.69
N TRP A 100 -6.98 -0.63 -12.05
CA TRP A 100 -7.38 -0.68 -13.44
C TRP A 100 -7.63 0.73 -13.99
N ARG A 101 -6.83 1.13 -14.97
CA ARG A 101 -6.93 2.45 -15.60
C ARG A 101 -7.94 2.46 -16.74
N ALA A 102 -8.80 3.47 -16.77
CA ALA A 102 -9.81 3.62 -17.82
C ALA A 102 -9.16 3.88 -19.20
N GLU A 103 -7.96 4.47 -19.22
CA GLU A 103 -7.18 4.71 -20.41
C GLU A 103 -6.77 3.41 -21.12
N TRP A 104 -6.64 2.30 -20.38
CA TRP A 104 -6.39 0.99 -20.97
C TRP A 104 -7.58 0.47 -21.76
N ASP A 105 -8.81 0.71 -21.27
CA ASP A 105 -10.01 0.35 -22.02
C ASP A 105 -10.05 1.12 -23.36
N ALA A 106 -9.75 2.43 -23.33
CA ALA A 106 -9.70 3.27 -24.53
C ALA A 106 -8.60 2.83 -25.52
N LEU A 107 -7.39 2.55 -25.02
CA LEU A 107 -6.27 2.07 -25.83
C LEU A 107 -6.59 0.73 -26.51
N LEU A 108 -7.15 -0.23 -25.76
CA LEU A 108 -7.44 -1.56 -26.26
C LEU A 108 -8.64 -1.60 -27.23
N ASP A 109 -9.55 -0.62 -27.16
CA ASP A 109 -10.68 -0.48 -28.08
C ASP A 109 -10.39 0.39 -29.31
N ASN A 110 -9.23 1.08 -29.35
CA ASN A 110 -8.88 1.93 -30.49
C ASN A 110 -8.69 1.09 -31.77
N PRO A 111 -9.52 1.25 -32.82
CA PRO A 111 -9.38 0.48 -34.05
C PRO A 111 -8.18 0.93 -34.90
N ASP A 112 -7.70 2.15 -34.71
CA ASP A 112 -6.67 2.78 -35.56
C ASP A 112 -5.24 2.45 -35.11
N THR A 113 -5.08 1.85 -33.92
CA THR A 113 -3.78 1.39 -33.43
C THR A 113 -3.56 -0.08 -33.79
N PRO A 114 -2.39 -0.46 -34.36
CA PRO A 114 -2.03 -1.85 -34.56
C PRO A 114 -2.16 -2.67 -33.28
N VAL A 115 -2.53 -3.95 -33.42
CA VAL A 115 -2.74 -4.85 -32.27
C VAL A 115 -1.47 -5.00 -31.42
N GLU A 116 -0.32 -5.16 -32.07
CA GLU A 116 0.96 -5.33 -31.39
C GLU A 116 1.31 -4.09 -30.55
N ASP A 117 1.12 -2.90 -31.11
CA ASP A 117 1.42 -1.63 -30.45
C ASP A 117 0.54 -1.43 -29.20
N LYS A 118 -0.78 -1.62 -29.33
CA LYS A 118 -1.70 -1.41 -28.19
C LYS A 118 -1.49 -2.44 -27.08
N LEU A 119 -1.21 -3.71 -27.42
CA LEU A 119 -0.93 -4.75 -26.42
C LEU A 119 0.41 -4.54 -25.74
N THR A 120 1.44 -4.15 -26.49
CA THR A 120 2.76 -3.86 -25.93
C THR A 120 2.68 -2.68 -24.97
N ALA A 121 2.05 -1.57 -25.38
CA ALA A 121 1.85 -0.41 -24.52
C ALA A 121 1.02 -0.75 -23.27
N PHE A 122 -0.09 -1.48 -23.43
CA PHE A 122 -0.91 -1.93 -22.30
C PHE A 122 -0.11 -2.77 -21.31
N TYR A 123 0.58 -3.83 -21.77
CA TYR A 123 1.30 -4.72 -20.85
C TYR A 123 2.50 -4.04 -20.21
N TRP A 124 3.20 -3.16 -20.92
CA TRP A 124 4.29 -2.37 -20.34
C TRP A 124 3.81 -1.51 -19.17
N GLU A 125 2.73 -0.76 -19.36
CA GLU A 125 2.13 0.03 -18.28
C GLU A 125 1.56 -0.84 -17.17
N TYR A 126 0.84 -1.90 -17.53
CA TYR A 126 0.20 -2.80 -16.58
C TYR A 126 1.22 -3.44 -15.62
N VAL A 127 2.34 -3.95 -16.16
CA VAL A 127 3.40 -4.56 -15.35
C VAL A 127 4.05 -3.52 -14.45
N THR A 128 4.24 -2.30 -14.94
CA THR A 128 4.88 -1.22 -14.17
C THR A 128 4.00 -0.67 -13.05
N ILE A 129 2.69 -0.56 -13.29
CA ILE A 129 1.74 0.10 -12.38
C ILE A 129 1.08 -0.89 -11.42
N THR A 130 0.75 -2.09 -11.90
CA THR A 130 -0.15 -3.01 -11.17
C THR A 130 0.59 -4.13 -10.46
N LEU A 131 1.58 -4.77 -11.11
CA LEU A 131 2.22 -6.00 -10.65
C LEU A 131 3.24 -5.78 -9.51
N SER A 132 2.80 -5.11 -8.44
CA SER A 132 3.58 -4.96 -7.22
C SER A 132 3.74 -6.31 -6.48
N GLN A 133 4.69 -6.36 -5.55
CA GLN A 133 4.91 -7.54 -4.71
C GLN A 133 3.63 -7.98 -3.98
N GLU A 134 2.87 -7.02 -3.45
CA GLU A 134 1.62 -7.27 -2.75
C GLU A 134 0.57 -7.85 -3.68
N PHE A 135 0.43 -7.30 -4.89
CA PHE A 135 -0.49 -7.81 -5.90
C PHE A 135 -0.23 -9.29 -6.18
N VAL A 136 1.01 -9.64 -6.53
CA VAL A 136 1.38 -11.00 -6.90
C VAL A 136 1.19 -11.96 -5.73
N ARG A 137 1.65 -11.60 -4.54
CA ARG A 137 1.55 -12.47 -3.36
C ARG A 137 0.10 -12.67 -2.92
N ILE A 138 -0.70 -11.61 -2.92
CA ILE A 138 -2.12 -11.70 -2.58
C ILE A 138 -2.86 -12.57 -3.60
N LEU A 139 -2.60 -12.39 -4.89
CA LEU A 139 -3.22 -13.19 -5.96
C LEU A 139 -2.88 -14.68 -5.81
N VAL A 140 -1.61 -14.99 -5.54
CA VAL A 140 -1.12 -16.37 -5.34
C VAL A 140 -1.73 -16.97 -4.08
N PHE A 141 -1.70 -16.27 -2.93
CA PHE A 141 -2.27 -16.80 -1.69
C PHE A 141 -3.76 -17.08 -1.82
N SER A 142 -4.54 -16.15 -2.38
CA SER A 142 -5.95 -16.36 -2.65
C SER A 142 -6.17 -17.57 -3.58
N GLY A 143 -5.37 -17.69 -4.65
CA GLY A 143 -5.50 -18.78 -5.61
C GLY A 143 -5.10 -20.16 -5.09
N LEU A 144 -4.43 -20.23 -3.94
CA LEU A 144 -4.06 -21.48 -3.27
C LEU A 144 -4.97 -21.81 -2.07
N THR A 145 -5.92 -20.93 -1.73
CA THR A 145 -6.80 -21.11 -0.57
C THR A 145 -8.27 -21.12 -0.97
N ASP A 146 -8.96 -19.99 -0.83
CA ASP A 146 -10.42 -19.87 -0.94
C ASP A 146 -10.86 -19.24 -2.27
N HIS A 147 -9.90 -18.83 -3.10
CA HIS A 147 -10.10 -18.22 -4.42
C HIS A 147 -10.89 -16.90 -4.42
N THR A 148 -11.22 -16.34 -3.24
CA THR A 148 -12.13 -15.19 -3.11
C THR A 148 -11.70 -13.96 -3.90
N ILE A 149 -10.40 -13.65 -3.93
CA ILE A 149 -9.85 -12.53 -4.72
C ILE A 149 -9.60 -12.96 -6.17
N THR A 150 -9.06 -14.15 -6.35
CA THR A 150 -8.61 -14.65 -7.66
C THR A 150 -9.78 -14.81 -8.62
N ASP A 151 -10.90 -15.35 -8.16
CA ASP A 151 -12.12 -15.50 -8.97
C ASP A 151 -12.67 -14.15 -9.42
N ARG A 152 -12.71 -13.16 -8.52
CA ARG A 152 -13.13 -11.79 -8.83
C ARG A 152 -12.20 -11.12 -9.82
N PHE A 153 -10.89 -11.27 -9.63
CA PHE A 153 -9.88 -10.72 -10.53
C PHE A 153 -10.05 -11.30 -11.95
N PHE A 154 -10.16 -12.62 -12.09
CA PHE A 154 -10.39 -13.24 -13.41
C PHE A 154 -11.77 -12.93 -13.98
N ALA A 155 -12.81 -12.76 -13.17
CA ALA A 155 -14.11 -12.27 -13.64
C ALA A 155 -13.99 -10.86 -14.23
N MET A 156 -13.25 -9.96 -13.58
CA MET A 156 -12.98 -8.63 -14.11
C MET A 156 -12.20 -8.69 -15.43
N LEU A 157 -11.17 -9.54 -15.55
CA LEU A 157 -10.44 -9.74 -16.81
C LEU A 157 -11.31 -10.34 -17.93
N ARG A 158 -12.25 -11.24 -17.60
CA ARG A 158 -13.22 -11.78 -18.57
C ARG A 158 -14.14 -10.71 -19.16
N VAL A 159 -14.38 -9.64 -18.43
CA VAL A 159 -15.18 -8.51 -18.91
C VAL A 159 -14.31 -7.50 -19.65
N ARG A 160 -13.14 -7.14 -19.09
CA ARG A 160 -12.33 -6.03 -19.61
C ARG A 160 -11.28 -6.47 -20.62
N LEU A 161 -10.51 -7.52 -20.37
CA LEU A 161 -9.36 -7.84 -21.22
C LEU A 161 -9.69 -8.89 -22.29
N PHE A 162 -10.26 -10.01 -21.89
CA PHE A 162 -10.36 -11.19 -22.76
C PHE A 162 -11.22 -10.98 -24.02
N PRO A 163 -12.36 -10.27 -23.99
CA PRO A 163 -13.14 -10.02 -25.19
C PRO A 163 -12.35 -9.22 -26.24
N ARG A 164 -11.48 -8.31 -25.79
CA ARG A 164 -10.63 -7.48 -26.65
C ARG A 164 -9.51 -8.30 -27.28
N LEU A 165 -8.87 -9.18 -26.50
CA LEU A 165 -7.89 -10.14 -27.02
C LEU A 165 -8.52 -11.07 -28.08
N ILE A 166 -9.68 -11.65 -27.77
CA ILE A 166 -10.39 -12.56 -28.68
C ILE A 166 -10.74 -11.84 -29.99
N ARG A 167 -11.22 -10.60 -29.91
CA ARG A 167 -11.56 -9.78 -31.08
C ARG A 167 -10.37 -9.61 -32.03
N GLU A 168 -9.19 -9.31 -31.50
CA GLU A 168 -8.00 -9.10 -32.33
C GLU A 168 -7.42 -10.41 -32.90
N THR A 169 -7.58 -11.55 -32.22
CA THR A 169 -7.14 -12.86 -32.74
C THR A 169 -7.98 -13.42 -33.88
N ARG A 170 -9.16 -12.83 -34.14
CA ARG A 170 -10.11 -13.27 -35.19
C ARG A 170 -10.05 -12.42 -36.46
N ARG A 171 -9.21 -11.40 -36.49
CA ARG A 171 -8.93 -10.57 -37.68
C ARG A 171 -7.84 -11.22 -38.52
#